data_AF-A0A7V3YL41-F1
#
_entry.id   AF-A0A7V3YL41-F1
#
_cell.length_a   1.000
_cell.length_b   1.000
_cell.length_c   1.000
_cell.angle_alpha   90.00
_cell.angle_beta   90.00
_cell.angle_gamma   90.00
#
_symmetry.space_group_name_H-M   'P 1'
#
loop_
_entity.id
_entity.type
_entity.pdbx_description
1 polymer ?
#
loop_
_entity_poly.entity_id
_entity_poly.type
_entity_poly.pdbx_seq_one_letter_code
_entity_poly.pdbx_strand_id
1 'polypeptide(L)'
;MPERSFSRVVQNVVGGLHALGTPPKTEPDPVNQKDHVVRVAIGSDHRGFEAKEILKRYLTSLGYRVYDVGTFSGDQSVDYPDFAVKVAQKVASGECERGIMIDGMGIGSCMVCNKVRGIRAALCYDRDSVINSREHNNANVLTLGA
;
A
#
# COMPACT_ATOMS: atom_id res chain seq x y z
N MET A 1 -14.96 10.19 -26.92
CA MET A 1 -14.01 11.31 -26.70
C MET A 1 -13.33 11.14 -25.34
N PRO A 2 -12.17 10.47 -25.25
CA PRO A 2 -11.45 10.20 -24.00
C PRO A 2 -10.60 11.38 -23.49
N GLU A 3 -10.19 12.30 -24.38
CA GLU A 3 -9.22 13.37 -24.06
C GLU A 3 -9.72 14.40 -23.04
N ARG A 4 -11.05 14.64 -22.97
CA ARG A 4 -11.62 15.61 -22.02
C ARG A 4 -11.58 15.15 -20.56
N SER A 5 -11.53 13.83 -20.32
CA SER A 5 -11.51 13.27 -18.96
C SER A 5 -10.10 13.32 -18.36
N PHE A 6 -9.09 12.93 -19.15
CA PHE A 6 -7.69 12.93 -18.71
C PHE A 6 -7.20 14.33 -18.35
N SER A 7 -7.52 15.34 -19.17
CA SER A 7 -7.15 16.74 -18.93
C SER A 7 -7.72 17.27 -17.60
N ARG A 8 -8.95 16.89 -17.24
CA ARG A 8 -9.60 17.32 -16.00
C ARG A 8 -8.98 16.66 -14.75
N VAL A 9 -8.65 15.38 -14.84
CA VAL A 9 -7.97 14.65 -13.74
C VAL A 9 -6.59 15.26 -13.47
N VAL A 10 -5.82 15.51 -14.53
CA VAL A 10 -4.52 16.16 -14.42
C VAL A 10 -4.65 17.59 -13.89
N GLN A 11 -5.64 18.37 -14.34
CA GLN A 11 -5.91 19.70 -13.80
C GLN A 11 -6.25 19.69 -12.29
N ASN A 12 -7.01 18.69 -11.83
CA ASN A 12 -7.32 18.53 -10.39
C ASN A 12 -6.05 18.25 -9.55
N VAL A 13 -5.07 17.55 -10.12
CA VAL A 13 -3.80 17.24 -9.44
C VAL A 13 -2.80 18.41 -9.54
N VAL A 14 -2.71 19.05 -10.71
CA VAL A 14 -1.72 20.10 -11.02
C VAL A 14 -2.15 21.48 -10.52
N GLY A 15 -3.43 21.72 -10.26
CA GLY A 15 -3.99 22.99 -9.77
C GLY A 15 -3.49 23.48 -8.39
N GLY A 16 -2.52 22.81 -7.77
CA GLY A 16 -1.75 23.38 -6.66
C GLY A 16 -2.17 22.98 -5.25
N LEU A 17 -2.67 21.77 -5.02
CA LEU A 17 -2.52 21.13 -3.71
C LEU A 17 -1.19 20.34 -3.68
N HIS A 18 -0.12 21.09 -3.35
CA HIS A 18 1.22 20.66 -2.92
C HIS A 18 2.24 20.08 -3.94
N ALA A 19 2.97 21.01 -4.56
CA ALA A 19 4.43 21.11 -4.78
C ALA A 19 5.31 19.85 -5.02
N LEU A 20 5.74 19.72 -6.30
CA LEU A 20 7.11 19.52 -6.87
C LEU A 20 8.28 19.33 -5.87
N GLY A 21 9.30 18.48 -6.06
CA GLY A 21 9.79 17.64 -7.16
C GLY A 21 11.27 17.29 -6.87
N THR A 22 11.77 16.11 -7.29
CA THR A 22 13.19 15.72 -7.13
C THR A 22 13.66 14.93 -8.36
N PRO A 23 14.87 15.19 -8.91
CA PRO A 23 15.38 14.47 -10.09
C PRO A 23 15.83 13.03 -9.76
N PRO A 24 15.93 12.14 -10.78
CA PRO A 24 16.22 10.73 -10.58
C PRO A 24 17.70 10.45 -10.32
N LYS A 25 17.98 9.43 -9.48
CA LYS A 25 19.32 8.93 -9.20
C LYS A 25 19.78 7.94 -10.29
N THR A 26 21.05 8.03 -10.68
CA THR A 26 21.66 7.37 -11.85
C THR A 26 22.57 6.19 -11.51
N GLU A 27 22.43 5.55 -10.36
CA GLU A 27 23.23 4.35 -10.03
C GLU A 27 22.33 3.19 -9.54
N PRO A 28 22.64 1.94 -9.92
CA PRO A 28 21.92 0.78 -9.44
C PRO A 28 22.14 0.60 -7.93
N ASP A 29 21.03 0.64 -7.19
CA ASP A 29 20.98 0.58 -5.73
C ASP A 29 21.38 -0.84 -5.25
N PRO A 30 22.40 -1.00 -4.38
CA PRO A 30 22.87 -2.30 -3.89
C PRO A 30 21.85 -3.08 -3.02
N VAL A 31 20.65 -2.55 -2.84
CA VAL A 31 19.58 -3.04 -1.94
C VAL A 31 18.78 -4.20 -2.54
N ASN A 32 18.93 -4.54 -3.82
CA ASN A 32 18.12 -5.58 -4.46
C ASN A 32 18.65 -7.02 -4.23
N GLN A 33 19.05 -7.34 -2.99
CA GLN A 33 19.12 -8.73 -2.56
C GLN A 33 17.68 -9.27 -2.48
N LYS A 34 17.46 -10.54 -2.84
CA LYS A 34 16.16 -11.20 -2.71
C LYS A 34 15.71 -11.09 -1.24
N ASP A 35 14.77 -10.20 -0.97
CA ASP A 35 14.22 -10.04 0.37
C ASP A 35 13.58 -11.36 0.80
N HIS A 36 14.07 -11.93 1.90
CA HIS A 36 13.46 -13.09 2.54
C HIS A 36 12.19 -12.63 3.27
N VAL A 37 11.07 -12.57 2.56
CA VAL A 37 9.77 -12.21 3.13
C VAL A 37 9.12 -13.45 3.75
N VAL A 38 8.88 -13.40 5.06
CA VAL A 38 8.20 -14.48 5.79
C VAL A 38 6.97 -13.95 6.53
N ARG A 39 7.04 -12.70 7.01
CA ARG A 39 6.03 -12.05 7.86
C ARG A 39 5.40 -10.89 7.11
N VAL A 40 4.08 -10.93 7.02
CA VAL A 40 3.28 -9.93 6.30
C VAL A 40 2.26 -9.33 7.25
N ALA A 41 2.34 -8.01 7.49
CA ALA A 41 1.27 -7.28 8.15
C ALA A 41 0.13 -7.04 7.17
N ILE A 42 -1.12 -7.28 7.57
CA ILE A 42 -2.28 -6.97 6.74
C ILE A 42 -3.31 -6.18 7.54
N GLY A 43 -3.93 -5.19 6.93
CA GLY A 43 -5.01 -4.42 7.54
C GLY A 43 -6.01 -3.91 6.51
N SER A 44 -7.17 -3.51 6.99
CA SER A 44 -8.18 -2.85 6.18
C SER A 44 -9.09 -1.93 6.99
N ASP A 45 -9.78 -1.02 6.32
CA ASP A 45 -11.03 -0.49 6.85
C ASP A 45 -12.20 -1.48 6.65
N HIS A 46 -13.41 -1.06 7.01
CA HIS A 46 -14.62 -1.87 6.86
C HIS A 46 -14.94 -2.23 5.41
N ARG A 47 -14.61 -1.37 4.44
CA ARG A 47 -14.86 -1.62 3.01
C ARG A 47 -13.89 -2.67 2.46
N GLY A 48 -12.64 -2.66 2.92
CA GLY A 48 -11.62 -3.62 2.53
C GLY A 48 -11.65 -4.96 3.26
N PHE A 49 -12.59 -5.16 4.19
CA PHE A 49 -12.61 -6.33 5.08
C PHE A 49 -12.68 -7.67 4.34
N GLU A 50 -13.60 -7.82 3.38
CA GLU A 50 -13.75 -9.08 2.64
C GLU A 50 -12.49 -9.42 1.83
N ALA A 51 -11.95 -8.43 1.11
CA ALA A 51 -10.71 -8.58 0.34
C ALA A 51 -9.51 -8.95 1.24
N LYS A 52 -9.41 -8.34 2.43
CA LYS A 52 -8.40 -8.69 3.43
C LYS A 52 -8.52 -10.14 3.87
N GLU A 53 -9.73 -10.62 4.17
CA GLU A 53 -9.95 -11.99 4.63
C GLU A 53 -9.61 -13.04 3.54
N ILE A 54 -9.88 -12.73 2.28
CA ILE A 54 -9.48 -13.56 1.13
C ILE A 54 -7.94 -13.60 1.02
N LEU A 55 -7.29 -12.42 1.00
CA LEU A 55 -5.84 -12.32 0.86
C LEU A 55 -5.10 -12.95 2.04
N LYS A 56 -5.59 -12.78 3.27
CA LYS A 56 -5.03 -13.40 4.47
C LYS A 56 -4.98 -14.92 4.34
N ARG A 57 -6.07 -15.55 3.89
CA ARG A 57 -6.13 -17.01 3.68
C ARG A 57 -5.18 -17.44 2.57
N TYR A 58 -5.17 -16.71 1.44
CA TYR A 58 -4.27 -16.99 0.33
C TYR A 58 -2.79 -16.93 0.75
N LEU A 59 -2.36 -15.85 1.40
CA LEU A 59 -0.99 -15.70 1.89
C LEU A 59 -0.61 -16.79 2.91
N THR A 60 -1.51 -17.12 3.84
CA THR A 60 -1.28 -18.19 4.80
C THR A 60 -1.08 -19.54 4.09
N SER A 61 -1.88 -19.81 3.05
CA SER A 61 -1.74 -21.05 2.25
C SER A 61 -0.42 -21.15 1.49
N LEU A 62 0.21 -20.01 1.19
CA LEU A 62 1.56 -19.92 0.60
C LEU A 62 2.69 -20.04 1.63
N GLY A 63 2.38 -20.17 2.93
CA GLY A 63 3.36 -20.33 4.01
C GLY A 63 3.82 -19.02 4.66
N TYR A 64 3.23 -17.87 4.33
CA TYR A 64 3.53 -16.62 5.01
C TYR A 64 2.90 -16.58 6.41
N ARG A 65 3.61 -15.99 7.37
CA ARG A 65 3.07 -15.66 8.70
C ARG A 65 2.36 -14.31 8.62
N VAL A 66 1.03 -14.34 8.59
CA VAL A 66 0.21 -13.13 8.45
C VAL A 66 -0.12 -12.51 9.81
N TYR A 67 0.10 -11.20 9.95
CA TYR A 67 -0.24 -10.40 11.13
C TYR A 67 -1.39 -9.45 10.78
N ASP A 68 -2.61 -9.87 11.08
CA ASP A 68 -3.82 -9.09 10.83
C ASP A 68 -4.00 -8.02 11.93
N VAL A 69 -3.90 -6.74 11.58
CA VAL A 69 -4.06 -5.60 12.51
C VAL A 69 -5.50 -5.07 12.57
N GLY A 70 -6.42 -5.75 11.87
CA GLY A 70 -7.81 -5.36 11.73
C GLY A 70 -8.07 -4.50 10.49
N THR A 71 -9.30 -4.04 10.26
CA THR A 71 -10.49 -4.30 11.07
C THR A 71 -10.87 -5.79 11.10
N PHE A 72 -11.62 -6.21 12.11
CA PHE A 72 -12.05 -7.61 12.29
C PHE A 72 -13.52 -7.84 11.93
N SER A 73 -14.21 -6.81 11.43
CA SER A 73 -15.57 -6.88 10.91
C SER A 73 -15.75 -5.86 9.78
N GLY A 74 -16.53 -6.23 8.77
CA GLY A 74 -16.98 -5.32 7.69
C GLY A 74 -18.26 -4.56 8.02
N ASP A 75 -19.00 -4.96 9.06
CA ASP A 75 -20.31 -4.39 9.39
C ASP A 75 -20.19 -3.07 10.16
N GLN A 76 -19.11 -2.90 10.91
CA GLN A 76 -18.86 -1.69 11.69
C GLN A 76 -18.01 -0.71 10.91
N SER A 77 -18.54 0.49 10.65
CA SER A 77 -17.77 1.57 10.05
C SER A 77 -16.60 1.98 10.96
N VAL A 78 -15.44 2.18 10.34
CA VAL A 78 -14.18 2.53 10.99
C VAL A 78 -13.33 3.39 10.07
N ASP A 79 -12.37 4.10 10.66
CA ASP A 79 -11.46 4.99 9.96
C ASP A 79 -10.18 4.26 9.48
N TYR A 80 -9.92 4.30 8.18
CA TYR A 80 -8.73 3.65 7.59
C TYR A 80 -7.37 4.09 8.18
N PRO A 81 -7.15 5.35 8.63
CA PRO A 81 -5.85 5.76 9.16
C PRO A 81 -5.40 4.91 10.35
N ASP A 82 -6.33 4.47 11.21
CA ASP A 82 -6.04 3.69 12.41
C ASP A 82 -5.42 2.32 12.09
N PHE A 83 -5.76 1.75 10.93
CA PHE A 83 -5.24 0.46 10.48
C PHE A 83 -4.03 0.63 9.56
N ALA A 84 -4.06 1.64 8.69
CA ALA A 84 -2.93 1.97 7.81
C ALA A 84 -1.66 2.26 8.62
N VAL A 85 -1.76 3.04 9.71
CA VAL A 85 -0.61 3.34 10.58
C VAL A 85 -0.07 2.09 11.27
N LYS A 86 -0.94 1.14 11.67
CA LYS A 86 -0.54 -0.11 12.32
C LYS A 86 0.21 -1.02 11.35
N VAL A 87 -0.28 -1.17 10.11
CA VAL A 87 0.44 -1.92 9.04
C VAL A 87 1.82 -1.30 8.82
N ALA A 88 1.86 0.02 8.62
CA ALA A 88 3.08 0.77 8.38
C ALA A 88 4.08 0.65 9.56
N GLN A 89 3.64 0.74 10.80
CA GLN A 89 4.51 0.61 11.98
C GLN A 89 5.09 -0.80 12.14
N LYS A 90 4.33 -1.85 11.82
CA LYS A 90 4.86 -3.23 11.85
C LYS A 90 5.98 -3.44 10.83
N VAL A 91 5.85 -2.83 9.66
CA VAL A 91 6.91 -2.88 8.63
C VAL A 91 8.10 -2.02 9.01
N ALA A 92 7.86 -0.78 9.47
CA ALA A 92 8.93 0.16 9.83
C ALA A 92 9.77 -0.32 11.03
N SER A 93 9.16 -1.04 11.97
CA SER A 93 9.84 -1.62 13.14
C SER A 93 10.60 -2.91 12.84
N GLY A 94 10.41 -3.52 11.66
CA GLY A 94 11.00 -4.81 11.30
C GLY A 94 10.27 -6.03 11.90
N GLU A 95 9.11 -5.84 12.54
CA GLU A 95 8.27 -6.96 12.99
C GLU A 95 7.72 -7.76 11.80
N CYS A 96 7.46 -7.08 10.68
CA CYS A 96 7.09 -7.67 9.40
C CYS A 96 7.98 -7.14 8.28
N GLU A 97 8.34 -7.97 7.31
CA GLU A 97 9.14 -7.49 6.16
C GLU A 97 8.27 -6.73 5.15
N ARG A 98 6.96 -7.05 5.09
CA ARG A 98 6.00 -6.47 4.15
C ARG A 98 4.67 -6.15 4.78
N GLY A 99 3.96 -5.20 4.17
CA GLY A 99 2.62 -4.79 4.55
C GLY A 99 1.64 -4.80 3.38
N ILE A 100 0.37 -5.06 3.67
CA ILE A 100 -0.75 -4.89 2.74
C ILE A 100 -1.85 -4.12 3.48
N MET A 101 -2.34 -3.04 2.88
CA MET A 101 -3.45 -2.25 3.43
C MET A 101 -4.56 -2.08 2.39
N ILE A 102 -5.81 -2.27 2.80
CA ILE A 102 -6.96 -2.24 1.89
C ILE A 102 -7.99 -1.28 2.45
N ASP A 103 -8.42 -0.31 1.66
CA ASP A 103 -9.56 0.54 2.02
C ASP A 103 -10.50 0.70 0.81
N GLY A 104 -11.53 1.53 0.91
CA GLY A 104 -12.47 1.71 -0.20
C GLY A 104 -11.85 2.16 -1.54
N MET A 105 -10.70 2.85 -1.56
CA MET A 105 -10.05 3.35 -2.79
C MET A 105 -8.52 3.14 -2.82
N GLY A 106 -7.92 2.75 -1.71
CA GLY A 106 -6.48 2.62 -1.46
C GLY A 106 -5.69 3.93 -1.39
N ILE A 107 -6.23 5.04 -1.89
CA ILE A 107 -5.55 6.35 -1.95
C ILE A 107 -5.25 6.88 -0.55
N GLY A 108 -6.25 6.88 0.34
CA GLY A 108 -6.15 7.41 1.70
C GLY A 108 -5.14 6.66 2.54
N SER A 109 -5.27 5.34 2.61
CA SER A 109 -4.33 4.48 3.33
C SER A 109 -2.90 4.56 2.78
N CYS A 110 -2.72 4.66 1.46
CA CYS A 110 -1.39 4.86 0.86
C CYS A 110 -0.72 6.15 1.38
N MET A 111 -1.47 7.25 1.44
CA MET A 111 -0.98 8.51 1.99
C MET A 111 -0.60 8.37 3.47
N VAL A 112 -1.43 7.71 4.29
CA VAL A 112 -1.15 7.49 5.72
C VAL A 112 0.08 6.62 5.94
N CYS A 113 0.19 5.49 5.24
CA CYS A 113 1.33 4.58 5.35
C CYS A 113 2.65 5.31 5.06
N ASN A 114 2.69 6.13 4.01
CA ASN A 114 3.88 6.90 3.62
C ASN A 114 4.25 8.04 4.60
N LYS A 115 3.40 8.39 5.58
CA LYS A 115 3.79 9.31 6.68
C LYS A 115 4.68 8.64 7.71
N VAL A 116 4.72 7.31 7.77
CA VAL A 116 5.61 6.57 8.67
C VAL A 116 7.00 6.47 8.07
N ARG A 117 8.01 6.96 8.80
CA ARG A 117 9.41 6.94 8.35
C ARG A 117 9.85 5.50 8.04
N GLY A 118 10.44 5.30 6.86
CA GLY A 118 10.92 3.99 6.39
C GLY A 118 9.92 3.24 5.52
N ILE A 119 8.71 3.75 5.34
CA ILE A 119 7.69 3.15 4.47
C ILE A 119 7.74 3.74 3.07
N ARG A 120 7.60 2.83 2.10
CA ARG A 120 7.33 3.10 0.69
C ARG A 120 6.08 2.32 0.34
N ALA A 121 4.94 2.97 0.53
CA ALA A 121 3.64 2.41 0.20
C ALA A 121 3.26 2.79 -1.24
N ALA A 122 2.75 1.82 -2.00
CA ALA A 122 2.29 2.03 -3.37
C ALA A 122 0.81 1.62 -3.50
N LEU A 123 0.00 2.51 -4.06
CA LEU A 123 -1.34 2.18 -4.52
C LEU A 123 -1.22 1.49 -5.87
N CYS A 124 -1.69 0.26 -5.95
CA CYS A 124 -1.70 -0.50 -7.20
C CYS A 124 -3.14 -0.91 -7.53
N TYR A 125 -3.47 -0.88 -8.81
CA TYR A 125 -4.82 -1.16 -9.31
C TYR A 125 -4.81 -2.14 -10.49
N ASP A 126 -3.63 -2.59 -10.90
CA ASP A 126 -3.41 -3.60 -11.92
C ASP A 126 -2.09 -4.33 -11.68
N ARG A 127 -1.83 -5.37 -12.47
CA ARG A 127 -0.62 -6.18 -12.37
C ARG A 127 0.65 -5.36 -12.63
N ASP A 128 0.59 -4.43 -13.57
CA ASP A 128 1.77 -3.68 -14.01
C ASP A 128 2.20 -2.67 -12.95
N SER A 129 1.25 -1.99 -12.29
CA SER A 129 1.52 -1.13 -11.13
C SER A 129 2.10 -1.91 -9.94
N VAL A 130 1.62 -3.14 -9.67
CA VAL A 130 2.21 -4.01 -8.64
C VAL A 130 3.66 -4.35 -8.96
N ILE A 131 3.96 -4.80 -10.18
CA ILE A 131 5.32 -5.13 -10.62
C ILE A 131 6.22 -3.90 -10.52
N ASN A 132 5.79 -2.79 -11.12
CA ASN A 132 6.54 -1.53 -11.13
C ASN A 132 6.83 -1.03 -9.71
N SER A 133 5.86 -1.10 -8.79
CA SER A 133 6.04 -0.68 -7.40
C SER A 133 7.20 -1.41 -6.72
N ARG A 134 7.37 -2.69 -7.03
CA ARG A 134 8.42 -3.52 -6.46
C ARG A 134 9.75 -3.26 -7.15
N GLU A 135 9.77 -3.30 -8.48
CA GLU A 135 11.00 -3.23 -9.27
C GLU A 135 11.66 -1.85 -9.24
N HIS A 136 10.86 -0.78 -9.31
CA HIS A 136 11.37 0.59 -9.42
C HIS A 136 11.36 1.37 -8.10
N ASN A 137 10.42 1.07 -7.20
CA ASN A 137 10.29 1.81 -5.95
C ASN A 137 10.70 0.98 -4.72
N ASN A 138 10.99 -0.31 -4.89
CA ASN A 138 11.22 -1.23 -3.79
C ASN A 138 10.14 -1.05 -2.70
N ALA A 139 8.87 -0.95 -3.12
CA ALA A 139 7.76 -0.73 -2.20
C ALA A 139 7.72 -1.88 -1.17
N ASN A 140 7.58 -1.52 0.10
CA ASN A 140 7.49 -2.46 1.21
C ASN A 140 6.08 -2.54 1.80
N VAL A 141 5.17 -1.67 1.35
CA VAL A 141 3.73 -1.75 1.64
C VAL A 141 2.95 -1.65 0.34
N LEU A 142 2.07 -2.62 0.09
CA LEU A 142 1.08 -2.57 -0.98
C LEU A 142 -0.22 -1.98 -0.43
N THR A 143 -0.84 -1.08 -1.19
CA THR A 143 -2.18 -0.58 -0.88
C THR A 143 -3.12 -0.86 -2.04
N LEU A 144 -4.36 -1.24 -1.72
CA LEU A 144 -5.39 -1.63 -2.69
C LEU A 144 -6.72 -0.95 -2.36
N GLY A 145 -7.51 -0.67 -3.40
CA GLY A 145 -8.95 -0.39 -3.27
C GLY A 145 -9.75 -1.69 -3.30
N ALA A 146 -10.88 -1.72 -2.57
CA ALA A 146 -11.81 -2.84 -2.52
C ALA A 146 -12.89 -2.80 -3.61
#